data_AF-A0A8S3F5M6-F1
#
_entry.id   AF-A0A8S3F5M6-F1
#
_cell.length_a   1.000
_cell.length_b   1.000
_cell.length_c   1.000
_cell.angle_alpha   90.00
_cell.angle_beta   90.00
_cell.angle_gamma   90.00
#
_symmetry.space_group_name_H-M   'P 1'
#
loop_
_entity.id
_entity.type
_entity.pdbx_description
1 polymer ?
#
loop_
_entity_poly.entity_id
_entity_poly.type
_entity_poly.pdbx_seq_one_letter_code
_entity_poly.pdbx_strand_id
1 'polypeptide(L)'
;MVAVLARKLELTRAEKHVHNFMMDTQLTKRLKNAAANVLRETWLIYKYTKLVKYVNTSKVRTHQRKFLQAIHSLRKVKLDQRKLTDNVNAVSDIAR
;
A
#
# COMPACT_ATOMS: atom_id res chain seq x y z
N MET A 1 -5.21 25.09 30.30
CA MET A 1 -5.21 23.62 30.55
C MET A 1 -4.97 22.79 29.29
N VAL A 2 -5.55 23.15 28.13
CA VAL A 2 -5.39 22.43 26.85
C VAL A 2 -3.91 22.26 26.41
N ALA A 3 -3.05 23.26 26.64
CA ALA A 3 -1.65 23.23 26.21
C ALA A 3 -0.73 22.26 26.97
N VAL A 4 -1.12 21.77 28.14
CA VAL A 4 -0.36 20.77 28.90
C VAL A 4 -0.78 19.36 28.49
N LEU A 5 -2.09 19.17 28.27
CA LEU A 5 -2.64 17.93 27.71
C LEU A 5 -2.13 17.68 26.29
N ALA A 6 -2.05 18.72 25.44
CA ALA A 6 -1.51 18.62 24.08
C ALA A 6 -0.05 18.13 24.06
N ARG A 7 0.81 18.68 24.93
CA ARG A 7 2.22 18.27 25.06
C ARG A 7 2.41 16.83 25.51
N LYS A 8 1.47 16.28 26.29
CA LYS A 8 1.51 14.88 26.74
C LYS A 8 1.02 13.88 25.67
N LEU A 9 0.35 14.37 24.62
CA LEU A 9 -0.14 13.60 23.48
C LEU A 9 0.82 13.66 22.27
N GLU A 10 1.80 14.55 22.29
CA GLU A 10 2.83 14.63 21.26
C GLU A 10 3.87 13.53 21.43
N LEU A 11 3.98 12.67 20.42
CA LEU A 11 5.03 11.65 20.36
C LEU A 11 6.42 12.31 20.38
N THR A 12 7.31 11.75 21.17
CA THR A 12 8.72 12.11 21.18
C THR A 12 9.38 11.81 19.82
N ARG A 13 10.53 12.43 19.56
CA ARG A 13 11.28 12.20 18.32
C ARG A 13 11.64 10.72 18.11
N ALA A 14 12.01 10.02 19.19
CA ALA A 14 12.33 8.59 19.14
C ALA A 14 11.09 7.74 18.81
N GLU A 15 9.96 8.01 19.47
CA GLU A 15 8.70 7.29 19.19
C GLU A 15 8.20 7.54 17.76
N LYS A 16 8.31 8.78 17.24
CA LYS A 16 8.00 9.10 15.84
C LYS A 16 8.87 8.30 14.86
N HIS A 17 10.16 8.14 15.16
CA HIS A 17 11.06 7.37 14.30
C HIS A 17 10.68 5.88 14.26
N VAL A 18 10.41 5.28 15.42
CA VAL A 18 9.93 3.88 15.51
C VAL A 18 8.61 3.71 14.78
N HIS A 19 7.66 4.63 14.99
CA HIS A 19 6.37 4.61 14.31
C HIS A 19 6.52 4.68 12.79
N ASN A 20 7.33 5.60 12.28
CA ASN A 20 7.56 5.74 10.84
C ASN A 20 8.22 4.49 10.24
N PHE A 21 9.19 3.89 10.94
CA PHE A 21 9.82 2.63 10.51
C PHE A 21 8.82 1.47 10.45
N MET A 22 7.95 1.35 11.46
CA MET A 22 6.90 0.34 11.47
C MET A 22 5.91 0.54 10.33
N MET A 23 5.51 1.78 10.05
CA MET A 23 4.61 2.10 8.93
C MET A 23 5.25 1.77 7.58
N ASP A 24 6.52 2.13 7.38
CA ASP A 24 7.26 1.85 6.14
C ASP A 24 7.37 0.34 5.88
N THR A 25 7.70 -0.44 6.91
CA THR A 25 7.78 -1.90 6.82
C THR A 25 6.44 -2.52 6.39
N GLN A 26 5.33 -2.03 6.97
CA GLN A 26 3.99 -2.50 6.62
C GLN A 26 3.60 -2.14 5.18
N LEU A 27 3.89 -0.91 4.75
CA LEU A 27 3.61 -0.45 3.38
C LEU A 27 4.44 -1.24 2.37
N THR A 28 5.72 -1.47 2.63
CA THR A 28 6.59 -2.31 1.80
C THR A 28 6.05 -3.73 1.63
N LYS A 29 5.58 -4.37 2.71
CA LYS A 29 4.93 -5.69 2.64
C LYS A 29 3.67 -5.66 1.78
N ARG A 30 2.80 -4.66 1.99
CA ARG A 30 1.57 -4.50 1.20
C ARG A 30 1.86 -4.26 -0.28
N LEU A 31 2.90 -3.49 -0.60
CA LEU A 31 3.35 -3.22 -1.96
C LEU A 31 3.74 -4.52 -2.68
N LYS A 32 4.62 -5.33 -2.05
CA LYS A 32 5.07 -6.61 -2.61
C LYS A 32 3.90 -7.57 -2.85
N ASN A 33 2.97 -7.67 -1.88
CA ASN A 33 1.79 -8.51 -2.02
C ASN A 33 0.86 -8.04 -3.14
N ALA A 34 0.60 -6.74 -3.24
CA ALA A 34 -0.23 -6.18 -4.31
C ALA A 34 0.41 -6.42 -5.69
N ALA A 35 1.72 -6.21 -5.83
CA ALA A 35 2.46 -6.46 -7.07
C ALA A 35 2.42 -7.95 -7.47
N ALA A 36 2.63 -8.86 -6.52
CA ALA A 36 2.51 -10.30 -6.77
C ALA A 36 1.11 -10.69 -7.23
N ASN A 37 0.07 -10.11 -6.62
CA ASN A 37 -1.32 -10.32 -7.05
C ASN A 37 -1.59 -9.77 -8.46
N VAL A 38 -1.03 -8.61 -8.82
CA VAL A 38 -1.13 -8.07 -10.19
C VAL A 38 -0.57 -9.08 -11.19
N LEU A 39 0.63 -9.60 -10.96
CA LEU A 39 1.25 -10.60 -11.85
C LEU A 39 0.42 -11.89 -11.91
N ARG A 40 -0.01 -12.39 -10.75
CA ARG A 40 -0.84 -13.60 -10.63
C ARG A 40 -2.13 -13.47 -11.43
N GLU A 41 -2.87 -12.39 -11.24
CA GLU A 41 -4.16 -12.22 -11.90
C GLU A 41 -4.00 -11.91 -13.40
N THR A 42 -2.96 -11.17 -13.82
CA THR A 42 -2.62 -11.02 -15.25
C THR A 42 -2.40 -12.37 -15.91
N TRP A 43 -1.59 -13.23 -15.29
CA TRP A 43 -1.32 -14.57 -15.80
C TRP A 43 -2.61 -15.41 -15.88
N LEU A 44 -3.45 -15.39 -14.84
CA LEU A 44 -4.69 -16.17 -14.83
C LEU A 44 -5.71 -15.66 -15.86
N ILE A 45 -5.80 -14.34 -16.06
CA ILE A 45 -6.62 -13.77 -17.13
C ILE A 45 -6.10 -14.26 -18.49
N TYR A 46 -4.80 -14.17 -18.75
CA TYR A 46 -4.21 -14.66 -20.00
C TYR A 46 -4.48 -16.16 -20.19
N LYS A 47 -4.22 -16.98 -19.17
CA LYS A 47 -4.49 -18.42 -19.18
C LYS A 47 -5.93 -18.73 -19.56
N TYR A 48 -6.92 -18.10 -18.91
CA TYR A 48 -8.34 -18.41 -19.13
C TYR A 48 -8.97 -17.70 -20.33
N THR A 49 -8.26 -16.82 -21.01
CA THR A 49 -8.74 -16.13 -22.23
C THR A 49 -7.99 -16.56 -23.49
N LYS A 50 -6.74 -17.02 -23.38
CA LYS A 50 -5.86 -17.32 -24.53
C LYS A 50 -5.33 -18.76 -24.57
N LEU A 51 -5.25 -19.45 -23.45
CA LEU A 51 -4.66 -20.81 -23.37
C LEU A 51 -5.71 -21.90 -23.11
N VAL A 52 -6.96 -21.69 -23.53
CA VAL A 52 -8.06 -22.65 -23.34
C VAL A 52 -8.86 -22.82 -24.63
N LYS A 53 -9.41 -24.01 -24.85
CA LYS A 53 -10.27 -24.31 -26.00
C LYS A 53 -11.62 -23.58 -25.94
N TYR A 54 -12.18 -23.44 -24.73
CA TYR A 54 -13.43 -22.74 -24.48
C TYR A 54 -13.29 -21.80 -23.27
N VAL A 55 -13.75 -20.56 -23.41
CA VAL A 55 -13.61 -19.52 -22.39
C VAL A 55 -14.73 -19.62 -21.36
N ASN A 56 -14.38 -19.76 -20.08
CA ASN A 56 -15.32 -19.62 -18.98
C ASN A 56 -15.38 -18.14 -18.53
N THR A 57 -16.42 -17.43 -18.96
CA THR A 57 -16.56 -15.98 -18.70
C THR A 57 -16.69 -15.65 -17.22
N SER A 58 -17.33 -16.51 -16.40
CA SER A 58 -17.47 -16.30 -14.96
C SER A 58 -16.11 -16.34 -14.24
N LYS A 59 -15.26 -17.30 -14.65
CA LYS A 59 -13.89 -17.43 -14.13
C LYS A 59 -13.03 -16.22 -14.53
N VAL A 60 -13.14 -15.78 -15.79
CA VAL A 60 -12.43 -14.59 -16.28
C VAL A 60 -12.85 -13.34 -15.49
N ARG A 61 -14.15 -13.10 -15.30
CA ARG A 61 -14.65 -11.96 -14.50
C ARG A 61 -14.13 -11.98 -13.06
N THR A 62 -14.02 -13.17 -12.46
CA THR A 62 -13.47 -13.31 -11.11
C THR A 62 -12.02 -12.85 -11.05
N HIS A 63 -11.19 -13.24 -12.02
CA HIS A 63 -9.78 -12.82 -12.08
C HIS A 63 -9.63 -11.35 -12.47
N GLN A 64 -10.47 -10.83 -13.36
CA GLN A 64 -10.50 -9.39 -13.68
C GLN A 64 -10.82 -8.54 -12.46
N ARG A 65 -11.82 -8.92 -11.65
CA ARG A 65 -12.13 -8.22 -10.40
C ARG A 65 -10.96 -8.21 -9.43
N LYS A 66 -10.30 -9.37 -9.24
CA LYS A 66 -9.11 -9.48 -8.38
C LYS A 66 -7.93 -8.67 -8.92
N PHE A 67 -7.73 -8.65 -10.23
CA PHE A 67 -6.71 -7.83 -10.88
C PHE A 67 -6.94 -6.34 -10.61
N LEU A 68 -8.16 -5.85 -10.82
CA LEU A 68 -8.51 -4.45 -10.52
C LEU A 68 -8.27 -4.13 -9.04
N GLN A 69 -8.70 -5.00 -8.12
CA GLN A 69 -8.45 -4.83 -6.69
C GLN A 69 -6.96 -4.75 -6.36
N ALA A 70 -6.12 -5.57 -7.00
CA ALA A 70 -4.67 -5.53 -6.83
C ALA A 70 -4.06 -4.22 -7.36
N ILE A 71 -4.50 -3.73 -8.52
CA ILE A 71 -4.07 -2.43 -9.09
C ILE A 71 -4.47 -1.27 -8.18
N HIS A 72 -5.72 -1.25 -7.69
CA HIS A 72 -6.17 -0.23 -6.74
C HIS A 72 -5.37 -0.26 -5.44
N SER A 73 -5.10 -1.46 -4.92
CA SER A 73 -4.28 -1.63 -3.72
C SER A 73 -2.86 -1.11 -3.93
N LEU A 74 -2.24 -1.42 -5.08
CA LEU A 74 -0.90 -0.96 -5.43
C LEU A 74 -0.83 0.57 -5.52
N ARG A 75 -1.83 1.20 -6.18
CA ARG A 75 -1.94 2.66 -6.27
C ARG A 75 -2.11 3.31 -4.90
N LYS A 76 -2.95 2.74 -4.05
CA LYS A 76 -3.17 3.23 -2.68
C LYS A 76 -1.89 3.17 -1.86
N VAL A 77 -1.20 2.03 -1.85
CA VAL A 77 0.07 1.87 -1.12
C VAL A 77 1.12 2.88 -1.60
N LYS A 78 1.21 3.13 -2.91
CA LYS A 78 2.12 4.15 -3.46
C LYS A 78 1.80 5.57 -2.98
N LEU A 79 0.51 5.92 -2.85
CA LEU A 79 0.08 7.22 -2.31
C LEU A 79 0.38 7.32 -0.82
N ASP A 80 0.12 6.26 -0.05
CA ASP A 80 0.40 6.21 1.38
C ASP A 80 1.91 6.32 1.66
N GLN A 81 2.74 5.68 0.83
CA GLN A 81 4.20 5.82 0.87
C GLN A 81 4.64 7.26 0.65
N ARG A 82 4.07 7.95 -0.36
CA ARG A 82 4.39 9.36 -0.64
C ARG A 82 4.05 10.26 0.55
N LYS A 83 2.87 10.09 1.15
CA LYS A 83 2.46 10.85 2.35
C LYS A 83 3.40 10.61 3.53
N LEU A 84 3.86 9.36 3.73
CA LEU A 84 4.81 9.05 4.79
C LEU A 84 6.14 9.77 4.56
N THR A 85 6.66 9.76 3.32
CA THR A 85 7.88 10.49 2.95
C THR A 85 7.73 11.99 3.16
N ASP A 86 6.62 12.59 2.71
CA ASP A 86 6.37 14.03 2.86
C ASP A 86 6.30 14.44 4.35
N ASN A 87 5.68 13.61 5.20
CA ASN A 87 5.64 13.82 6.65
C ASN A 87 7.02 13.71 7.31
N VAL A 88 7.85 12.76 6.86
CA VAL A 88 9.23 12.61 7.37
C VAL A 88 10.06 13.83 7.02
N ASN A 89 9.96 14.32 5.78
CA ASN A 89 10.68 15.49 5.30
C ASN A 89 10.26 16.77 6.03
N ALA A 90 8.96 16.96 6.27
CA ALA A 90 8.47 18.09 7.05
C ALA A 90 9.03 18.11 8.49
N VAL A 91 9.16 16.95 9.13
CA VAL A 91 9.76 16.85 10.48
C VAL A 91 11.27 17.09 10.45
N SER A 92 11.98 16.69 9.38
CA SER A 92 13.41 16.98 9.24
C SER A 92 13.70 18.46 8.97
N ASP A 93 12.85 19.14 8.21
CA ASP A 93 13.03 20.56 7.87
C ASP A 93 12.78 21.48 9.08
N ILE A 94 11.88 21.10 10.00
CA ILE A 94 11.66 21.82 11.27
C ILE A 94 12.82 21.63 12.25
N ALA A 95 13.58 20.54 12.10
CA ALA A 95 14.69 20.19 12.99
C ALA A 95 16.06 20.72 12.49
N ARG A 96 16.08 21.46 11.39
CA ARG A 96 17.26 22.15 10.84
C ARG A 96 17.26 23.61 11.28
#